data_AF-A0A5Q0BS99-F1
#
_entry.id   AF-A0A5Q0BS99-F1
#
_cell.length_a   1.000
_cell.length_b   1.000
_cell.length_c   1.000
_cell.angle_alpha   90.00
_cell.angle_beta   90.00
_cell.angle_gamma   90.00
#
_symmetry.space_group_name_H-M   'P 1'
#
loop_
_entity.id
_entity.type
_entity.pdbx_description
1 polymer ?
#
loop_
_entity_poly.entity_id
_entity_poly.type
_entity_poly.pdbx_seq_one_letter_code
_entity_poly.pdbx_strand_id
1 'polypeptide(L)'
;MDPIGIWTEGWGHAMRDPATGKFLKGAENKAKAYRLHSISDEDQANAVLDEDLAEFSDHIATLIKVDVSDDQFGALVSFAYNVGYGKGGLGDSTLLKLLNAGNYIGAADQFPRWNKSGGKVLNGLVKRRDSERLLFLDGTSS
;
A
#
# COMPACT_ATOMS: atom_id res chain seq x y z
N MET A 1 -12.94 -4.19 -8.05
CA MET A 1 -12.20 -3.26 -8.93
C MET A 1 -11.90 -2.01 -8.15
N ASP A 2 -10.64 -1.63 -8.06
CA ASP A 2 -10.16 -0.46 -7.32
C ASP A 2 -10.45 0.87 -8.07
N PRO A 3 -10.17 2.04 -7.45
CA PRO A 3 -10.42 3.34 -8.08
C PRO A 3 -9.63 3.64 -9.36
N ILE A 4 -8.55 2.90 -9.67
CA ILE A 4 -7.76 3.07 -10.91
C ILE A 4 -8.10 2.01 -11.97
N GLY A 5 -9.08 1.15 -11.70
CA GLY A 5 -9.66 0.20 -12.64
C GLY A 5 -9.08 -1.20 -12.60
N ILE A 6 -8.30 -1.57 -11.58
CA ILE A 6 -7.70 -2.91 -11.42
C ILE A 6 -8.68 -3.82 -10.67
N TRP A 7 -8.89 -5.04 -11.15
CA TRP A 7 -9.69 -6.04 -10.44
C TRP A 7 -8.97 -6.49 -9.18
N THR A 8 -9.73 -6.56 -8.08
CA THR A 8 -9.22 -6.90 -6.75
C THR A 8 -10.12 -7.96 -6.12
N GLU A 9 -9.53 -8.83 -5.30
CA GLU A 9 -10.23 -9.85 -4.51
C GLU A 9 -9.75 -9.83 -3.05
N GLY A 10 -10.49 -10.52 -2.16
CA GLY A 10 -10.19 -10.56 -0.73
C GLY A 10 -10.05 -9.17 -0.10
N TRP A 11 -8.95 -8.97 0.62
CA TRP A 11 -8.63 -7.72 1.34
C TRP A 11 -8.02 -6.60 0.48
N GLY A 12 -8.10 -6.72 -0.85
CA GLY A 12 -7.53 -5.73 -1.78
C GLY A 12 -6.43 -6.27 -2.68
N HIS A 13 -6.21 -7.59 -2.69
CA HIS A 13 -5.24 -8.25 -3.55
C HIS A 13 -5.51 -7.92 -5.03
N ALA A 14 -4.53 -7.32 -5.70
CA ALA A 14 -4.65 -6.88 -7.09
C ALA A 14 -4.43 -8.04 -8.05
N MET A 15 -5.51 -8.48 -8.72
CA MET A 15 -5.49 -9.66 -9.57
C MET A 15 -4.60 -9.46 -10.80
N ARG A 16 -3.74 -10.44 -11.07
CA ARG A 16 -2.87 -10.48 -12.26
C ARG A 16 -3.30 -11.59 -13.21
N ASP A 17 -3.01 -11.38 -14.48
CA ASP A 17 -3.12 -12.40 -15.51
C ASP A 17 -1.97 -13.41 -15.35
N PRO A 18 -2.23 -14.69 -15.00
CA PRO A 18 -1.16 -15.67 -14.81
C PRO A 18 -0.36 -15.92 -16.08
N ALA A 19 -0.91 -15.65 -17.28
CA ALA A 19 -0.20 -15.81 -18.53
C ALA A 19 0.78 -14.66 -18.84
N THR A 20 0.56 -13.47 -18.27
CA THR A 20 1.35 -12.27 -18.64
C THR A 20 1.95 -11.52 -17.45
N GLY A 21 1.56 -11.85 -16.21
CA GLY A 21 1.94 -11.14 -14.99
C GLY A 21 1.33 -9.73 -14.84
N LYS A 22 0.58 -9.26 -15.83
CA LYS A 22 -0.01 -7.90 -15.83
C LYS A 22 -1.28 -7.85 -15.00
N PHE A 23 -1.53 -6.71 -14.35
CA PHE A 23 -2.79 -6.47 -13.65
C PHE A 23 -3.99 -6.57 -14.59
N LEU A 24 -5.05 -7.22 -14.11
CA LEU A 24 -6.34 -7.26 -14.78
C LEU A 24 -7.00 -5.88 -14.63
N LYS A 25 -6.82 -5.01 -15.63
CA LYS A 25 -7.36 -3.66 -15.65
C LYS A 25 -8.56 -3.53 -16.58
N GLY A 26 -9.55 -2.73 -16.21
CA GLY A 26 -10.68 -2.38 -17.08
C GLY A 26 -11.84 -3.37 -17.08
N ALA A 27 -12.99 -2.92 -17.56
CA ALA A 27 -14.23 -3.69 -17.59
C ALA A 27 -14.18 -4.88 -18.57
N GLU A 28 -13.33 -4.81 -19.59
CA GLU A 28 -13.05 -5.88 -20.54
C GLU A 28 -12.52 -7.15 -19.88
N ASN A 29 -11.81 -7.01 -18.75
CA ASN A 29 -11.26 -8.13 -18.00
C ASN A 29 -12.25 -8.75 -17.00
N LYS A 30 -13.50 -8.28 -16.95
CA LYS A 30 -14.53 -8.75 -16.00
C LYS A 30 -14.68 -10.27 -16.01
N ALA A 31 -14.92 -10.87 -17.17
CA ALA A 31 -15.13 -12.31 -17.28
C ALA A 31 -13.89 -13.12 -16.87
N LYS A 32 -12.69 -12.57 -17.12
CA LYS A 32 -11.42 -13.19 -16.75
C LYS A 32 -11.18 -13.09 -15.24
N ALA A 33 -11.45 -11.95 -14.63
CA ALA A 33 -11.38 -11.75 -13.19
C ALA A 33 -12.32 -12.72 -12.45
N TYR A 34 -13.59 -12.86 -12.86
CA TYR A 34 -14.49 -13.84 -12.23
C TYR A 34 -14.02 -15.29 -12.37
N ARG A 35 -13.38 -15.64 -13.48
CA ARG A 35 -12.86 -17.00 -13.68
C ARG A 35 -11.63 -17.28 -12.82
N LEU A 36 -10.78 -16.28 -12.61
CA LEU A 36 -9.53 -16.41 -11.87
C LEU A 36 -9.70 -16.21 -10.36
N HIS A 37 -10.84 -15.69 -9.92
CA HIS A 37 -11.15 -15.52 -8.52
C HIS A 37 -11.06 -16.86 -7.78
N SER A 38 -10.23 -16.91 -6.74
CA SER A 38 -9.95 -18.13 -5.98
C SER A 38 -10.18 -17.98 -4.47
N ILE A 39 -10.33 -16.75 -3.97
CA ILE A 39 -10.55 -16.49 -2.54
C ILE A 39 -12.03 -16.68 -2.20
N SER A 40 -12.37 -17.77 -1.54
CA SER A 40 -13.76 -18.13 -1.20
C SER A 40 -14.12 -17.98 0.28
N ASP A 41 -13.12 -17.83 1.16
CA ASP A 41 -13.28 -17.66 2.60
C ASP A 41 -12.23 -16.72 3.20
N GLU A 42 -12.37 -16.44 4.50
CA GLU A 42 -11.50 -15.54 5.25
C GLU A 42 -10.08 -16.08 5.43
N ASP A 43 -9.92 -17.40 5.59
CA ASP A 43 -8.60 -18.01 5.76
C ASP A 43 -7.76 -17.88 4.47
N GLN A 44 -8.38 -18.10 3.32
CA GLN A 44 -7.77 -17.86 2.01
C GLN A 44 -7.48 -16.37 1.80
N ALA A 45 -8.37 -15.48 2.23
CA ALA A 45 -8.16 -14.05 2.12
C ALA A 45 -6.96 -13.60 2.98
N ASN A 46 -6.81 -14.17 4.18
CA ASN A 46 -5.70 -13.89 5.08
C ASN A 46 -4.39 -14.46 4.56
N ALA A 47 -4.38 -15.70 4.04
CA ALA A 47 -3.18 -16.29 3.44
C ALA A 47 -2.65 -15.45 2.27
N VAL A 48 -3.55 -14.99 1.38
CA VAL A 48 -3.15 -14.10 0.27
C VAL A 48 -2.68 -12.74 0.79
N LEU A 49 -3.31 -12.20 1.85
CA LEU A 49 -2.86 -10.96 2.48
C LEU A 49 -1.46 -11.12 3.09
N ASP A 50 -1.15 -12.24 3.73
CA ASP A 50 0.17 -12.50 4.31
C ASP A 50 1.25 -12.60 3.22
N GLU A 51 0.94 -13.26 2.09
CA GLU A 51 1.82 -13.30 0.92
C GLU A 51 2.05 -11.90 0.33
N ASP A 52 0.99 -11.12 0.15
CA ASP A 52 1.09 -9.73 -0.31
C ASP A 52 1.94 -8.89 0.67
N LEU A 53 1.71 -9.02 1.97
CA LEU A 53 2.45 -8.29 2.99
C LEU A 53 3.94 -8.66 2.99
N ALA A 54 4.29 -9.92 2.74
CA ALA A 54 5.67 -10.35 2.58
C ALA A 54 6.33 -9.69 1.36
N GLU A 55 5.70 -9.71 0.18
CA GLU A 55 6.23 -9.05 -1.03
C GLU A 55 6.42 -7.55 -0.81
N PHE A 56 5.42 -6.89 -0.22
CA PHE A 56 5.46 -5.46 0.05
C PHE A 56 6.56 -5.13 1.06
N SER A 57 6.69 -5.91 2.13
CA SER A 57 7.71 -5.71 3.16
C SER A 57 9.11 -5.85 2.56
N ASP A 58 9.37 -6.90 1.78
CA ASP A 58 10.65 -7.11 1.11
C ASP A 58 11.00 -5.94 0.19
N HIS A 59 10.06 -5.50 -0.64
CA HIS A 59 10.28 -4.34 -1.52
C HIS A 59 10.54 -3.06 -0.74
N ILE A 60 9.76 -2.77 0.29
CA ILE A 60 9.88 -1.55 1.09
C ILE A 60 11.22 -1.54 1.83
N ALA A 61 11.66 -2.68 2.36
CA ALA A 61 12.97 -2.82 2.98
C ALA A 61 14.10 -2.41 2.02
N THR A 62 14.00 -2.71 0.72
CA THR A 62 15.00 -2.27 -0.28
C THR A 62 14.98 -0.76 -0.56
N LEU A 63 13.87 -0.08 -0.28
CA LEU A 63 13.70 1.35 -0.55
C LEU A 63 14.21 2.23 0.60
N ILE A 64 14.21 1.71 1.82
CA ILE A 64 14.63 2.41 3.03
C ILE A 64 16.16 2.33 3.16
N LYS A 65 16.79 3.46 3.50
CA LYS A 65 18.24 3.62 3.57
C LYS A 65 18.74 4.03 4.95
N VAL A 66 17.84 4.15 5.91
CA VAL A 66 18.09 4.57 7.29
C VAL A 66 17.47 3.54 8.23
N ASP A 67 17.93 3.51 9.47
CA ASP A 67 17.31 2.67 10.48
C ASP A 67 15.88 3.14 10.74
N VAL A 68 14.96 2.18 10.83
CA VAL A 68 13.56 2.42 11.17
C VAL A 68 13.15 1.42 12.24
N SER A 69 12.23 1.83 13.12
CA SER A 69 11.60 0.91 14.06
C SER A 69 10.55 0.02 13.36
N ASP A 70 10.14 -1.06 14.03
CA ASP A 70 9.08 -1.94 13.54
C ASP A 70 7.77 -1.18 13.29
N ASP A 71 7.43 -0.21 14.14
CA ASP A 71 6.22 0.62 13.98
C ASP A 71 6.33 1.54 12.76
N GLN A 72 7.49 2.16 12.54
CA GLN A 72 7.75 2.96 11.35
C GLN A 72 7.67 2.12 10.08
N PHE A 73 8.27 0.93 10.10
CA PHE A 73 8.21 -0.01 9.00
C PHE A 73 6.76 -0.46 8.72
N GLY A 74 6.02 -0.86 9.75
CA GLY A 74 4.61 -1.25 9.64
C GLY A 74 3.72 -0.13 9.09
N ALA A 75 3.95 1.12 9.50
CA ALA A 75 3.27 2.28 8.94
C ALA A 75 3.55 2.47 7.44
N LEU A 76 4.80 2.27 7.00
CA LEU A 76 5.20 2.36 5.59
C LEU A 76 4.59 1.23 4.76
N VAL A 77 4.56 0.00 5.30
CA VAL A 77 3.91 -1.16 4.67
C VAL A 77 2.42 -0.90 4.49
N SER A 78 1.71 -0.48 5.53
CA SER A 78 0.27 -0.16 5.46
C SER A 78 -0.04 0.98 4.49
N PHE A 79 0.83 1.99 4.45
CA PHE A 79 0.75 3.10 3.52
C PHE A 79 0.91 2.62 2.08
N ALA A 80 1.97 1.87 1.80
CA ALA A 80 2.31 1.35 0.48
C ALA A 80 1.27 0.35 -0.02
N TYR A 81 0.69 -0.49 0.84
CA TYR A 81 -0.42 -1.37 0.45
C TYR A 81 -1.59 -0.58 -0.16
N ASN A 82 -1.84 0.63 0.35
CA ASN A 82 -2.92 1.48 -0.15
C ASN A 82 -2.57 2.28 -1.42
N VAL A 83 -1.33 2.75 -1.56
CA VAL A 83 -0.94 3.66 -2.66
C VAL A 83 0.03 3.05 -3.67
N GLY A 84 0.47 1.82 -3.45
CA GLY A 84 1.55 1.14 -4.15
C GLY A 84 2.94 1.44 -3.58
N TYR A 85 3.86 0.49 -3.69
CA TYR A 85 5.28 0.67 -3.35
C TYR A 85 6.11 1.34 -4.47
N GLY A 86 5.61 1.33 -5.72
CA GLY A 86 6.32 1.81 -6.90
C GLY A 86 6.12 3.29 -7.25
N LYS A 87 6.26 3.63 -8.54
CA LYS A 87 6.10 4.98 -9.08
C LYS A 87 4.65 5.48 -8.90
N GLY A 88 4.49 6.69 -8.39
CA GLY A 88 3.19 7.26 -8.03
C GLY A 88 2.67 6.81 -6.67
N GLY A 89 3.46 6.01 -5.94
CA GLY A 89 3.18 5.52 -4.59
C GLY A 89 4.32 5.88 -3.63
N LEU A 90 4.75 4.95 -2.77
CA LEU A 90 5.81 5.20 -1.79
C LEU A 90 7.18 5.43 -2.44
N GLY A 91 7.54 4.67 -3.48
CA GLY A 91 8.90 4.59 -4.03
C GLY A 91 9.49 5.88 -4.62
N ASP A 92 8.65 6.82 -5.07
CA ASP A 92 9.08 8.14 -5.56
C ASP A 92 8.53 9.31 -4.72
N SER A 93 7.87 8.98 -3.59
CA SER A 93 7.23 9.96 -2.70
C SER A 93 8.22 10.90 -2.02
N THR A 94 7.75 12.10 -1.71
CA THR A 94 8.46 13.01 -0.79
C THR A 94 8.60 12.42 0.60
N LEU A 95 7.67 11.55 1.02
CA LEU A 95 7.72 10.82 2.29
C LEU A 95 9.01 10.00 2.40
N LEU A 96 9.21 9.08 1.44
CA LEU A 96 10.41 8.23 1.41
C LEU A 96 11.70 9.04 1.26
N LYS A 97 11.67 10.13 0.47
CA LYS A 97 12.82 11.02 0.33
C LYS A 97 13.22 11.68 1.65
N LEU A 98 12.25 12.16 2.43
CA LEU A 98 12.51 12.78 3.73
C LEU A 98 12.97 11.75 4.76
N LEU A 99 12.36 10.56 4.78
CA LEU A 99 12.78 9.45 5.63
C LEU A 99 14.24 9.08 5.36
N ASN A 100 14.59 8.83 4.10
CA ASN A 100 15.96 8.46 3.70
C ASN A 100 16.98 9.60 3.89
N ALA A 101 16.54 10.83 4.17
CA ALA A 101 17.38 11.93 4.59
C ALA A 101 17.51 12.06 6.12
N GLY A 102 16.96 11.10 6.88
CA GLY A 102 16.91 11.12 8.35
C GLY A 102 15.88 12.12 8.92
N ASN A 103 15.02 12.70 8.10
CA ASN A 103 14.00 13.65 8.55
C ASN A 103 12.69 12.91 8.84
N TYR A 104 12.65 12.17 9.95
CA TYR A 104 11.51 11.36 10.36
C TYR A 104 10.23 12.19 10.57
N ILE A 105 10.33 13.34 11.25
CA ILE A 105 9.17 14.23 11.46
C ILE A 105 8.65 14.78 10.13
N GLY A 106 9.56 15.21 9.24
CA GLY A 106 9.20 15.66 7.91
C GLY A 106 8.53 14.57 7.08
N ALA A 107 8.97 13.32 7.19
CA ALA A 107 8.34 12.17 6.57
C ALA A 107 6.94 11.92 7.14
N ALA A 108 6.77 11.93 8.47
CA ALA A 108 5.49 11.80 9.14
C ALA A 108 4.47 12.85 8.67
N ASP A 109 4.91 14.08 8.44
CA ASP A 109 4.06 15.16 7.94
C ASP A 109 3.68 15.04 6.45
N GLN A 110 4.23 14.06 5.72
CA GLN A 110 3.78 13.75 4.37
C GLN A 110 2.54 12.86 4.33
N PHE A 111 2.27 12.03 5.34
CA PHE A 111 1.12 11.10 5.33
C PHE A 111 -0.22 11.80 5.01
N PRO A 112 -0.59 12.93 5.64
CA PRO A 112 -1.89 13.57 5.42
C PRO A 112 -2.08 14.10 3.98
N ARG A 113 -1.01 14.23 3.19
CA ARG A 113 -1.08 14.69 1.79
C ARG A 113 -1.68 13.64 0.86
N TRP A 114 -1.72 12.38 1.28
CA TRP A 114 -2.20 11.23 0.52
C TRP A 114 -3.66 10.91 0.85
N ASN A 115 -4.51 11.93 0.91
CA ASN A 115 -5.93 11.81 1.30
C ASN A 115 -6.92 12.03 0.15
N LYS A 116 -6.44 12.08 -1.10
CA LYS A 116 -7.25 12.40 -2.28
C LYS A 116 -7.38 11.22 -3.23
N SER A 117 -8.57 11.09 -3.83
CA SER A 117 -8.82 10.23 -4.99
C SER A 117 -9.75 10.96 -5.97
N GLY A 118 -9.49 10.85 -7.27
CA GLY A 118 -10.25 11.59 -8.29
C GLY A 118 -10.25 13.11 -8.08
N GLY A 119 -9.18 13.67 -7.49
CA GLY A 119 -9.06 15.10 -7.16
C GLY A 119 -9.82 15.56 -5.91
N LYS A 120 -10.56 14.67 -5.24
CA LYS A 120 -11.34 15.00 -4.03
C LYS A 120 -10.73 14.39 -2.79
N VAL A 121 -10.79 15.11 -1.67
CA VAL A 121 -10.41 14.58 -0.35
C VAL A 121 -11.46 13.54 0.08
N LEU A 122 -10.99 12.40 0.57
CA LEU A 122 -11.85 11.34 1.10
C LEU A 122 -11.63 11.19 2.61
N ASN A 123 -12.69 11.34 3.40
CA ASN A 123 -12.63 11.24 4.87
C ASN A 123 -12.06 9.90 5.37
N GLY A 124 -12.31 8.80 4.64
CA GLY A 124 -11.72 7.50 4.96
C GLY A 124 -10.20 7.50 4.84
N LEU A 125 -9.66 8.16 3.81
CA LEU A 125 -8.22 8.30 3.63
C LEU A 125 -7.62 9.23 4.67
N VAL A 126 -8.29 10.32 5.05
CA VAL A 126 -7.83 11.20 6.14
C VAL A 126 -7.58 10.40 7.41
N LYS A 127 -8.60 9.68 7.89
CA LYS A 127 -8.49 8.86 9.10
C LYS A 127 -7.37 7.82 9.00
N ARG A 128 -7.27 7.15 7.86
CA ARG A 128 -6.23 6.13 7.63
C ARG A 128 -4.82 6.73 7.69
N ARG A 129 -4.59 7.85 7.01
CA ARG A 129 -3.29 8.54 7.01
C ARG A 129 -2.93 9.09 8.39
N ASP A 130 -3.91 9.52 9.17
CA ASP A 130 -3.69 9.95 10.56
C ASP A 130 -3.24 8.78 11.44
N SER A 131 -3.89 7.61 11.34
CA SER A 131 -3.48 6.40 12.08
C SER A 131 -2.08 5.93 11.70
N GLU A 132 -1.75 5.89 10.41
CA GLU A 132 -0.40 5.50 9.95
C GLU A 132 0.66 6.50 10.39
N ARG A 133 0.35 7.81 10.36
CA ARG A 133 1.25 8.85 10.89
C ARG A 133 1.49 8.66 12.38
N LEU A 134 0.44 8.36 13.16
CA LEU A 134 0.56 8.14 14.60
C LEU A 134 1.43 6.92 14.89
N LEU A 135 1.21 5.80 14.20
CA LEU A 135 2.05 4.61 14.33
C LEU A 135 3.52 4.91 13.99
N PHE A 136 3.75 5.63 12.89
CA PHE A 136 5.10 6.02 12.48
C PHE A 136 5.81 6.90 13.53
N LEU A 137 5.08 7.79 14.19
CA LEU A 137 5.61 8.66 15.24
C LEU A 137 5.76 7.96 16.59
N ASP A 138 4.92 6.98 16.91
CA ASP A 138 5.10 6.19 18.14
C ASP A 138 6.46 5.50 18.13
N GLY A 139 6.83 4.95 16.97
CA GLY A 139 8.15 4.39 16.69
C GLY A 139 9.32 5.37 16.69
N THR A 140 9.12 6.69 16.82
CA THR A 140 10.21 7.65 17.08
C THR A 140 10.55 7.81 18.57
N SER A 141 9.80 7.15 19.46
CA SER A 141 10.05 7.15 20.91
C SER A 141 11.06 6.06 21.28
N SER A 142 12.35 6.25 20.98
CA SER A 142 13.46 5.44 21.53
C SER A 142 14.75 6.25 21.60
#